data_AF-L8PED0-F1
#
_entry.id   AF-L8PED0-F1
#
_cell.length_a   1.000
_cell.length_b   1.000
_cell.length_c   1.000
_cell.angle_alpha   90.00
_cell.angle_beta   90.00
_cell.angle_gamma   90.00
#
_symmetry.space_group_name_H-M   'P 1'
#
loop_
_entity.id
_entity.type
_entity.pdbx_description
1 polymer ?
#
loop_
_entity_poly.entity_id
_entity_poly.type
_entity_poly.pdbx_seq_one_letter_code
_entity_poly.pdbx_strand_id
1 'polypeptide(L)'
;MDERAPGAREMGPYAAAFVAGVTANNRLPLDYSVASLRVVDFLVDGLRKGGADRERLRGTLLGLGAYVGEVLVRRAGAVWVDFDADQSAYFGQRVGVRMPDGRVWNPLGKVRNRFELGGPGESLQMFYLTLHGRARRAVA
;
A
#
# COMPACT_ATOMS: atom_id res chain seq x y z
N MET A 1 -1.98 -10.39 -22.98
CA MET A 1 -1.48 -9.19 -22.30
C MET A 1 -0.51 -9.68 -21.26
N ASP A 2 0.79 -9.64 -21.53
CA ASP A 2 1.82 -9.94 -20.55
C ASP A 2 1.63 -8.95 -19.40
N GLU A 3 1.03 -9.40 -18.30
CA GLU A 3 0.76 -8.57 -17.12
C GLU A 3 2.08 -8.31 -16.41
N ARG A 4 2.91 -7.47 -17.03
CA ARG A 4 4.12 -6.94 -16.44
C ARG A 4 3.67 -6.07 -15.27
N ALA A 5 3.84 -6.58 -14.06
CA ALA A 5 3.54 -5.84 -12.85
C ALA A 5 4.16 -4.43 -12.94
N PRO A 6 3.40 -3.37 -12.63
CA PRO A 6 3.85 -2.00 -12.86
C PRO A 6 5.13 -1.70 -12.08
N GLY A 7 6.06 -0.96 -12.69
CA GLY A 7 7.28 -0.49 -12.03
C GLY A 7 7.01 0.69 -11.10
N ALA A 8 8.03 1.11 -10.36
CA ALA A 8 7.92 2.19 -9.37
C ALA A 8 7.34 3.49 -9.94
N ARG A 9 7.72 3.86 -11.16
CA ARG A 9 7.22 5.07 -11.85
C ARG A 9 5.76 4.97 -12.26
N GLU A 10 5.24 3.76 -12.41
CA GLU A 10 3.87 3.47 -12.85
C GLU A 10 2.90 3.36 -11.66
N MET A 11 3.41 3.18 -10.45
CA MET A 11 2.58 3.02 -9.25
C MET A 11 1.73 4.25 -8.92
N GLY A 12 2.29 5.46 -9.09
CA GLY A 12 1.55 6.71 -8.91
C GLY A 12 0.34 6.85 -9.84
N PRO A 13 0.49 6.80 -11.18
CA PRO A 13 -0.64 6.84 -12.10
C PRO A 13 -1.59 5.65 -11.94
N TYR A 14 -1.08 4.45 -11.60
CA TYR A 14 -1.91 3.29 -11.32
C TYR A 14 -2.84 3.53 -10.12
N ALA A 15 -2.32 4.09 -9.01
CA ALA A 15 -3.13 4.44 -7.85
C ALA A 15 -4.21 5.49 -8.19
N ALA A 16 -3.87 6.49 -9.01
CA ALA A 16 -4.84 7.49 -9.44
C ALA A 16 -5.97 6.89 -10.29
N ALA A 17 -5.62 6.03 -11.25
CA ALA A 17 -6.59 5.31 -12.07
C ALA A 17 -7.49 4.40 -11.22
N PHE A 18 -6.92 3.69 -10.25
CA PHE A 18 -7.67 2.86 -9.31
C PHE A 18 -8.66 3.70 -8.48
N VAL A 19 -8.21 4.80 -7.88
CA VAL A 19 -9.09 5.70 -7.10
C VAL A 19 -10.22 6.24 -7.97
N ALA A 20 -9.93 6.69 -9.18
CA ALA A 20 -10.95 7.14 -10.12
C ALA A 20 -11.99 6.05 -10.41
N GLY A 21 -11.54 4.81 -10.66
CA GLY A 21 -12.42 3.66 -10.91
C GLY A 21 -13.33 3.32 -9.72
N VAL A 22 -12.77 3.24 -8.51
CA VAL A 22 -13.57 2.87 -7.32
C VAL A 22 -14.46 4.02 -6.82
N THR A 23 -14.09 5.27 -7.10
CA THR A 23 -14.89 6.45 -6.73
C THR A 23 -15.96 6.82 -7.75
N ALA A 24 -15.86 6.32 -8.99
CA ALA A 24 -16.84 6.58 -10.05
C ALA A 24 -18.27 6.12 -9.67
N ASN A 25 -18.38 4.95 -9.01
CA ASN A 25 -19.67 4.36 -8.64
C ASN A 25 -20.02 4.47 -7.15
N ASN A 26 -19.05 4.80 -6.30
CA ASN A 26 -19.28 4.92 -4.86
C ASN A 26 -18.36 6.00 -4.30
N ARG A 27 -18.89 7.01 -3.59
CA ARG A 27 -18.08 8.09 -3.00
C ARG A 27 -17.28 7.57 -1.80
N LEU A 28 -16.25 6.77 -2.06
CA LEU A 28 -15.27 6.38 -1.05
C LEU A 28 -14.36 7.58 -0.77
N PRO A 29 -14.17 7.98 0.50
CA PRO A 29 -13.27 9.08 0.86
C PRO A 29 -11.80 8.64 0.76
N LEU A 30 -11.33 8.45 -0.48
CA LEU A 30 -9.95 8.11 -0.83
C LEU A 30 -9.22 9.37 -1.31
N ASP A 31 -9.04 10.33 -0.40
CA ASP A 31 -8.49 11.67 -0.63
C ASP A 31 -6.96 11.78 -0.42
N TYR A 32 -6.26 10.66 -0.34
CA TYR A 32 -4.83 10.56 -0.03
C TYR A 32 -4.41 11.18 1.32
N SER A 33 -5.33 11.33 2.27
CA SER A 33 -5.00 11.65 3.67
C SER A 33 -4.59 10.42 4.47
N VAL A 34 -3.90 10.63 5.59
CA VAL A 34 -3.62 9.57 6.56
C VAL A 34 -4.91 8.99 7.15
N ALA A 35 -5.97 9.81 7.29
CA ALA A 35 -7.25 9.37 7.81
C ALA A 35 -7.94 8.34 6.87
N SER A 36 -7.78 8.50 5.56
CA SER A 36 -8.30 7.57 4.55
C SER A 36 -7.72 6.15 4.67
N LEU A 37 -6.57 5.96 5.33
CA LEU A 37 -6.00 4.62 5.56
C LEU A 37 -6.92 3.73 6.39
N ARG A 38 -7.72 4.32 7.30
CA ARG A 38 -8.77 3.58 8.03
C ARG A 38 -9.83 3.04 7.07
N VAL A 39 -10.18 3.81 6.03
CA VAL A 39 -11.16 3.41 5.02
C VAL A 39 -10.61 2.22 4.23
N VAL A 40 -9.33 2.26 3.86
CA VAL A 40 -8.65 1.11 3.22
C VAL A 40 -8.65 -0.10 4.15
N ASP A 41 -8.35 0.09 5.44
CA ASP A 41 -8.42 -0.98 6.44
C ASP A 41 -9.81 -1.65 6.43
N PHE A 42 -10.90 -0.85 6.45
CA PHE A 42 -12.28 -1.34 6.37
C PHE A 42 -12.61 -2.03 5.04
N LEU A 43 -12.13 -1.51 3.91
CA LEU A 43 -12.34 -2.13 2.60
C LEU A 43 -11.69 -3.51 2.54
N VAL A 44 -10.45 -3.65 3.03
CA VAL A 44 -9.75 -4.94 3.08
C VAL A 44 -10.48 -5.92 4.00
N ASP A 45 -10.93 -5.49 5.18
CA ASP A 45 -11.74 -6.32 6.07
C ASP A 45 -13.07 -6.75 5.43
N GLY A 46 -13.74 -5.85 4.69
CA GLY A 46 -14.96 -6.14 3.95
C GLY A 46 -14.74 -7.18 2.85
N LEU A 47 -13.67 -7.04 2.07
CA LEU A 47 -13.28 -8.01 1.04
C LEU A 47 -12.98 -9.39 1.64
N ARG A 48 -12.26 -9.43 2.76
CA ARG A 48 -11.95 -10.67 3.48
C ARG A 48 -13.22 -11.37 3.97
N LYS A 49 -14.13 -10.62 4.62
CA LYS A 49 -15.42 -11.15 5.10
C LYS A 49 -16.34 -11.61 3.97
N GLY A 50 -16.24 -10.97 2.80
CA GLY A 50 -16.99 -11.33 1.60
C GLY A 50 -16.58 -12.67 0.98
N GLY A 51 -15.51 -13.31 1.47
CA GLY A 51 -15.08 -14.65 1.01
C GLY A 51 -14.66 -14.72 -0.46
N ALA A 52 -14.42 -13.58 -1.10
CA ALA A 52 -14.07 -13.53 -2.51
C ALA A 52 -12.67 -14.11 -2.76
N ASP A 53 -12.53 -14.83 -3.88
CA ASP A 53 -11.31 -15.53 -4.23
C ASP A 53 -10.11 -14.58 -4.38
N ARG A 54 -8.95 -15.01 -3.87
CA ARG A 54 -7.72 -14.22 -3.86
C ARG A 54 -7.33 -13.78 -5.26
N GLU A 55 -7.43 -14.66 -6.27
CA GLU A 55 -7.06 -14.32 -7.65
C GLU A 55 -7.94 -13.21 -8.19
N ARG A 56 -9.24 -13.27 -7.90
CA ARG A 56 -10.22 -12.27 -8.32
C ARG A 56 -9.98 -10.90 -7.66
N LEU A 57 -9.41 -10.90 -6.46
CA LEU A 57 -9.10 -9.67 -5.71
C LEU A 57 -7.68 -9.14 -5.94
N ARG A 58 -6.81 -9.84 -6.69
CA ARG A 58 -5.41 -9.41 -6.90
C ARG A 58 -5.31 -7.97 -7.40
N GLY A 59 -6.09 -7.60 -8.42
CA GLY A 59 -6.10 -6.23 -8.97
C GLY A 59 -6.55 -5.18 -7.97
N THR A 60 -7.59 -5.50 -7.17
CA THR A 60 -8.10 -4.61 -6.12
C THR A 60 -7.09 -4.44 -4.97
N LEU A 61 -6.47 -5.52 -4.52
CA LEU A 61 -5.44 -5.48 -3.47
C LEU A 61 -4.20 -4.71 -3.95
N LEU A 62 -3.82 -4.87 -5.23
CA LEU A 62 -2.76 -4.09 -5.85
C LEU A 62 -3.12 -2.59 -5.88
N GLY A 63 -4.35 -2.25 -6.27
CA GLY A 63 -4.87 -0.87 -6.27
C GLY A 63 -4.87 -0.22 -4.88
N LEU A 64 -5.34 -0.94 -3.87
CA LEU A 64 -5.31 -0.49 -2.48
C LEU A 64 -3.85 -0.34 -1.97
N GLY A 65 -2.95 -1.25 -2.34
CA GLY A 65 -1.53 -1.16 -2.04
C GLY A 65 -0.85 0.05 -2.67
N ALA A 66 -1.14 0.32 -3.94
CA ALA A 66 -0.65 1.49 -4.65
C ALA A 66 -1.18 2.79 -4.02
N TYR A 67 -2.46 2.82 -3.63
CA TYR A 67 -3.03 3.95 -2.89
C TYR A 67 -2.31 4.21 -1.56
N VAL A 68 -2.06 3.18 -0.76
CA VAL A 68 -1.32 3.31 0.51
C VAL A 68 0.09 3.84 0.26
N GLY A 69 0.78 3.34 -0.77
CA GLY A 69 2.09 3.85 -1.15
C GLY A 69 2.05 5.32 -1.56
N GLU A 70 1.04 5.76 -2.32
CA GLU A 70 0.84 7.18 -2.64
C GLU A 70 0.59 8.05 -1.41
N VAL A 71 -0.15 7.56 -0.40
CA VAL A 71 -0.29 8.28 0.87
C VAL A 71 1.07 8.47 1.53
N LEU A 72 1.93 7.44 1.52
CA LEU A 72 3.29 7.52 2.08
C LEU A 72 4.16 8.51 1.29
N VAL A 73 4.10 8.50 -0.03
CA VAL A 73 4.83 9.45 -0.88
C VAL A 73 4.42 10.88 -0.57
N ARG A 74 3.10 11.16 -0.53
CA ARG A 74 2.56 12.51 -0.36
C ARG A 74 2.64 13.04 1.07
N ARG A 75 2.49 12.17 2.08
CA ARG A 75 2.37 12.59 3.49
C ARG A 75 3.63 12.34 4.31
N ALA A 76 4.44 11.37 3.92
CA ALA A 76 5.63 10.97 4.65
C ALA A 76 6.95 11.25 3.89
N GLY A 77 6.87 11.87 2.70
CA GLY A 77 8.02 12.17 1.85
C GLY A 77 8.68 10.91 1.28
N ALA A 78 7.97 9.78 1.24
CA ALA A 78 8.50 8.57 0.65
C ALA A 78 8.64 8.71 -0.87
N VAL A 79 9.42 7.83 -1.50
CA VAL A 79 9.54 7.74 -2.95
C VAL A 79 9.33 6.30 -3.39
N TRP A 80 8.61 6.10 -4.50
CA TRP A 80 8.52 4.78 -5.11
C TRP A 80 9.89 4.33 -5.61
N VAL A 81 10.24 3.08 -5.32
CA VAL A 81 11.50 2.45 -5.75
C VAL A 81 11.22 1.05 -6.28
N ASP A 82 11.93 0.69 -7.33
CA ASP A 82 12.00 -0.69 -7.79
C ASP A 82 12.94 -1.45 -6.84
N PHE A 83 12.50 -2.59 -6.38
CA PHE A 83 13.30 -3.48 -5.56
C PHE A 83 14.38 -4.12 -6.42
N ASP A 84 15.58 -4.25 -5.85
CA ASP A 84 16.62 -5.09 -6.45
C ASP A 84 16.23 -6.58 -6.32
N ALA A 85 17.03 -7.46 -6.92
CA ALA A 85 16.71 -8.89 -6.95
C ALA A 85 16.55 -9.48 -5.52
N ASP A 86 17.36 -9.01 -4.58
CA ASP A 86 17.37 -9.48 -3.19
C ASP A 86 16.12 -8.99 -2.43
N GLN A 87 15.79 -7.70 -2.54
CA GLN A 87 14.55 -7.16 -1.98
C GLN A 87 13.31 -7.76 -2.61
N SER A 88 13.33 -8.00 -3.93
CA SER A 88 12.20 -8.62 -4.61
C SER A 88 11.99 -10.07 -4.17
N ALA A 89 13.07 -10.80 -3.88
CA ALA A 89 12.98 -12.14 -3.31
C ALA A 89 12.47 -12.11 -1.87
N TYR A 90 12.93 -11.16 -1.06
CA TYR A 90 12.53 -11.02 0.35
C TYR A 90 11.06 -10.60 0.52
N PHE A 91 10.62 -9.60 -0.25
CA PHE A 91 9.29 -9.01 -0.11
C PHE A 91 8.22 -9.67 -1.01
N GLY A 92 8.65 -10.50 -1.97
CA GLY A 92 7.77 -11.13 -2.96
C GLY A 92 7.03 -10.12 -3.85
N GLN A 93 7.55 -8.90 -3.98
CA GLN A 93 7.03 -7.81 -4.81
C GLN A 93 8.20 -7.10 -5.48
N ARG A 94 8.00 -6.51 -6.66
CA ARG A 94 9.07 -5.81 -7.40
C ARG A 94 9.19 -4.33 -7.06
N VAL A 95 8.25 -3.79 -6.31
CA VAL A 95 8.21 -2.37 -5.97
C VAL A 95 7.94 -2.16 -4.49
N GLY A 96 8.35 -1.00 -4.00
CA GLY A 96 7.91 -0.47 -2.73
C GLY A 96 8.23 1.00 -2.59
N VAL A 97 8.22 1.49 -1.36
CA VAL A 97 8.46 2.89 -1.05
C VAL A 97 9.66 3.02 -0.14
N ARG A 98 10.58 3.91 -0.48
CA ARG A 98 11.72 4.29 0.34
C ARG A 98 11.37 5.56 1.10
N MET A 99 11.47 5.50 2.42
CA MET A 99 11.25 6.62 3.32
C MET A 99 12.48 7.57 3.32
N PRO A 100 12.33 8.83 3.76
CA PRO A 100 13.45 9.78 3.87
C PRO A 100 14.59 9.31 4.78
N ASP A 101 14.31 8.44 5.75
CA ASP A 101 15.32 7.82 6.64
C ASP A 101 16.11 6.69 5.94
N GLY A 102 15.80 6.41 4.67
CA GLY A 102 16.45 5.41 3.84
C GLY A 102 15.87 4.00 3.95
N ARG A 103 14.89 3.79 4.84
CA ARG A 103 14.24 2.48 5.00
C ARG A 103 13.27 2.20 3.85
N VAL A 104 13.30 0.96 3.37
CA VAL A 104 12.43 0.49 2.30
C VAL A 104 11.27 -0.30 2.90
N TRP A 105 10.07 -0.02 2.39
CA TRP A 105 8.82 -0.62 2.85
C TRP A 105 7.98 -1.10 1.68
N ASN A 106 7.22 -2.16 1.89
CA ASN A 106 6.35 -2.75 0.87
C ASN A 106 4.86 -2.55 1.21
N PRO A 107 4.22 -1.45 0.74
CA PRO A 107 2.81 -1.19 1.01
C PRO A 107 1.88 -2.22 0.35
N LEU A 108 2.26 -2.76 -0.82
CA LEU A 108 1.50 -3.80 -1.52
C LEU A 108 1.46 -5.09 -0.68
N GLY A 109 2.62 -5.51 -0.19
CA GLY A 109 2.76 -6.64 0.71
C GLY A 109 1.97 -6.45 2.01
N LYS A 110 1.99 -5.23 2.58
CA LYS A 110 1.26 -4.94 3.82
C LYS A 110 -0.26 -5.05 3.64
N VAL A 111 -0.83 -4.55 2.54
CA VAL A 111 -2.26 -4.71 2.23
C VAL A 111 -2.63 -6.18 2.04
N ARG A 112 -1.80 -6.94 1.33
CA ARG A 112 -2.00 -8.38 1.16
C ARG A 112 -1.96 -9.11 2.51
N ASN A 113 -0.96 -8.82 3.36
CA ASN A 113 -0.87 -9.42 4.69
C ASN A 113 -2.09 -9.07 5.54
N ARG A 114 -2.62 -7.85 5.45
CA ARG A 114 -3.88 -7.48 6.11
C ARG A 114 -5.05 -8.33 5.62
N PHE A 115 -5.16 -8.55 4.32
CA PHE A 115 -6.20 -9.41 3.76
C PHE A 115 -6.08 -10.86 4.26
N GLU A 116 -4.87 -11.41 4.28
CA GLU A 116 -4.60 -12.81 4.63
C GLU A 116 -4.62 -13.10 6.14
N LEU A 117 -3.92 -12.29 6.93
CA LEU A 117 -3.75 -12.50 8.37
C LEU A 117 -4.84 -11.80 9.18
N GLY A 118 -5.24 -10.60 8.75
CA GLY A 118 -6.22 -9.76 9.44
C GLY A 118 -5.69 -9.20 10.77
N GLY A 119 -6.59 -8.59 11.54
CA GLY A 119 -6.32 -8.12 12.90
C GLY A 119 -5.69 -6.73 13.03
N PRO A 120 -5.57 -6.22 14.28
CA PRO A 120 -5.11 -4.86 14.56
C PRO A 120 -3.63 -4.63 14.26
N GLY A 121 -2.78 -5.68 14.31
CA GLY A 121 -1.35 -5.60 13.99
C GLY A 121 -1.07 -5.32 12.50
N GLU A 122 -2.05 -5.61 11.63
CA GLU A 122 -1.96 -5.35 10.20
C GLU A 122 -2.69 -4.06 9.78
N SER A 123 -3.01 -3.16 10.72
CA SER A 123 -3.60 -1.84 10.37
C SER A 123 -2.62 -0.98 9.59
N LEU A 124 -3.07 -0.51 8.43
CA LEU A 124 -2.33 0.38 7.55
C LEU A 124 -2.16 1.76 8.19
N GLN A 125 -3.14 2.19 8.98
CA GLN A 125 -2.99 3.39 9.79
C GLN A 125 -1.92 3.21 10.88
N MET A 126 -1.97 2.11 11.65
CA MET A 126 -0.95 1.86 12.68
C MET A 126 0.43 1.75 12.04
N PHE A 127 0.52 1.09 10.89
CA PHE A 127 1.73 1.05 10.08
C PHE A 127 2.26 2.46 9.79
N TYR A 128 1.45 3.36 9.24
CA TYR A 128 1.84 4.76 9.00
C TYR A 128 2.34 5.47 10.27
N LEU A 129 1.66 5.29 11.40
CA LEU A 129 2.05 5.92 12.68
C LEU A 129 3.39 5.37 13.19
N THR A 130 3.67 4.08 13.02
CA THR A 130 4.96 3.48 13.42
C THR A 130 6.13 3.96 12.57
N LEU A 131 5.89 4.38 11.31
CA LEU A 131 6.92 4.98 10.46
C LEU A 131 7.39 6.34 11.00
N HIS A 132 6.47 7.12 11.58
CA HIS A 132 6.76 8.44 12.13
C HIS A 132 7.27 8.38 13.57
N GLY A 133 6.81 7.39 14.36
CA GLY A 133 7.25 7.19 15.74
C GLY A 133 8.72 6.75 15.91
N ARG A 134 9.41 6.38 14.81
CA ARG A 134 10.84 6.06 14.80
C ARG A 134 11.70 7.11 14.10
N ALA A 135 11.24 8.36 14.01
CA ALA A 135 12.09 9.47 13.62
C ALA A 135 13.21 9.67 14.68
N ARG A 136 14.44 9.25 14.32
CA ARG A 136 15.72 9.43 15.02
C ARG A 136 15.71 9.23 16.55
N ARG A 137 16.14 8.04 16.98
CA ARG A 137 17.22 8.01 17.97
C ARG A 137 18.52 8.06 17.17
N ALA A 138 18.96 9.27 16.83
CA ALA A 138 20.35 9.45 16.45
C ALA A 138 21.17 9.09 17.70
N VAL A 139 21.88 7.96 17.64
CA VAL A 139 22.94 7.68 18.61
C VAL A 139 23.97 8.77 18.37
N ALA A 140 24.17 9.61 19.39
CA ALA A 140 25.25 10.58 19.49
C ALA A 140 26.58 9.87 19.68
#